data_AF-A0A6S7I389-F1
#
_entry.id   AF-A0A6S7I389-F1
#
_cell.length_a   1.000
_cell.length_b   1.000
_cell.length_c   1.000
_cell.angle_alpha   90.00
_cell.angle_beta   90.00
_cell.angle_gamma   90.00
#
_symmetry.space_group_name_H-M   'P 1'
#
loop_
_entity.id
_entity.type
_entity.pdbx_description
1 polymer ?
#
loop_
_entity_poly.entity_id
_entity_poly.type
_entity_poly.pdbx_seq_one_letter_code
_entity_poly.pdbx_strand_id
1 'polypeptide(L)'
;MDTLVNDGNTYKKLKNDPSKKLQHNLNKKLWPLHLANIIKKPLYSKLCCSVAQAPKLYGLPKIHKENTPMRPIVSFCSSPTYELSKYLARILKPLIERSEHRLVNSADFMTKIQVETISATHELVTFDVKSLFTSISLKLAIECMEESLANYDDELPIRKEERS
;
A
#
# COMPACT_ATOMS: atom_id res chain seq x y z
N MET A 1 12.04 18.92 -11.04
CA MET A 1 11.98 17.45 -10.93
C MET A 1 13.37 16.84 -11.02
N ASP A 2 14.22 17.33 -11.93
CA ASP A 2 15.57 16.80 -12.12
C ASP A 2 16.43 16.81 -10.85
N THR A 3 16.39 17.89 -10.06
CA THR A 3 17.07 17.97 -8.76
C THR A 3 16.60 16.92 -7.75
N LEU A 4 15.33 16.51 -7.83
CA LEU A 4 14.73 15.52 -6.92
C LEU A 4 15.14 14.09 -7.31
N VAL A 5 15.04 13.74 -8.59
CA VAL A 5 15.32 12.36 -9.06
C VAL A 5 16.81 12.04 -9.16
N ASN A 6 17.66 13.07 -9.17
CA ASN A 6 19.13 12.94 -9.13
C ASN A 6 19.69 12.85 -7.70
N ASP A 7 18.85 12.86 -6.66
CA ASP A 7 19.29 12.60 -5.29
C ASP A 7 19.76 11.15 -5.13
N GLY A 8 21.09 10.97 -5.08
CA GLY A 8 21.72 9.66 -4.91
C GLY A 8 21.58 9.04 -3.52
N ASN A 9 21.10 9.79 -2.51
CA ASN A 9 20.81 9.24 -1.19
C ASN A 9 19.47 8.50 -1.16
N THR A 10 18.47 9.01 -1.90
CA THR A 10 17.12 8.44 -1.94
C THR A 10 16.91 7.52 -3.15
N TYR A 11 17.44 7.89 -4.31
CA TYR A 11 17.18 7.20 -5.58
C TYR A 11 18.44 6.51 -6.11
N LYS A 12 18.23 5.31 -6.65
CA LYS A 12 19.27 4.53 -7.31
C LYS A 12 18.93 4.34 -8.78
N LYS A 13 19.83 4.79 -9.66
CA LYS A 13 19.71 4.54 -11.10
C LYS A 13 19.80 3.05 -11.38
N LEU A 14 18.81 2.52 -12.11
CA LEU A 14 18.80 1.14 -12.57
C LEU A 14 19.47 1.02 -13.93
N LYS A 15 20.13 -0.12 -14.16
CA LYS A 15 20.77 -0.43 -15.46
C LYS A 15 19.76 -0.74 -16.56
N ASN A 16 18.65 -1.40 -16.19
CA ASN A 16 17.61 -1.86 -17.11
C ASN A 16 16.23 -1.73 -16.44
N ASP A 17 15.18 -1.61 -17.25
CA ASP A 17 13.79 -1.62 -16.76
C ASP A 17 13.41 -3.00 -16.20
N PRO A 18 13.06 -3.12 -14.90
CA PRO A 18 12.71 -4.39 -14.28
C PRO A 18 11.28 -4.86 -14.59
N SER A 19 10.46 -4.07 -15.29
CA SER A 19 9.02 -4.33 -15.44
C SER A 19 8.70 -5.68 -16.07
N LYS A 20 9.43 -6.09 -17.13
CA LYS A 20 9.26 -7.41 -17.76
C LYS A 20 9.65 -8.55 -16.82
N LYS A 21 10.72 -8.37 -16.03
CA LYS A 21 11.15 -9.37 -15.04
C LYS A 21 10.11 -9.51 -13.94
N LEU A 22 9.55 -8.39 -13.47
CA LEU A 22 8.49 -8.39 -12.46
C LEU A 22 7.21 -9.07 -12.97
N GLN A 23 6.79 -8.78 -14.19
CA GLN A 23 5.69 -9.46 -14.87
C GLN A 23 5.91 -10.97 -14.94
N HIS A 24 7.08 -11.40 -15.43
CA HIS A 24 7.41 -12.83 -15.52
C HIS A 24 7.34 -13.52 -14.15
N ASN A 25 7.96 -12.91 -13.13
CA ASN A 25 7.96 -13.45 -11.77
C ASN A 25 6.56 -13.52 -11.16
N LEU A 26 5.71 -12.51 -11.40
CA LEU A 26 4.32 -12.51 -10.96
C LEU A 26 3.55 -13.67 -11.60
N ASN A 27 3.54 -13.75 -12.93
CA ASN A 27 2.79 -14.77 -13.63
C ASN A 27 3.29 -16.19 -13.27
N LYS A 28 4.61 -16.35 -13.08
CA LYS A 28 5.22 -17.59 -12.60
C LYS A 28 4.74 -18.00 -11.21
N LYS A 29 4.50 -17.04 -10.30
CA LYS A 29 3.94 -17.30 -8.95
C LYS A 29 2.44 -17.57 -8.97
N LEU A 30 1.68 -16.95 -9.88
CA LEU A 30 0.24 -17.16 -10.01
C LEU A 30 -0.11 -18.51 -10.64
N TRP A 31 0.73 -19.00 -11.56
CA TRP A 31 0.51 -20.27 -12.27
C TRP A 31 0.28 -21.49 -11.36
N PRO A 32 1.14 -21.81 -10.38
CA PRO A 32 0.92 -22.96 -9.51
C PRO A 32 -0.35 -22.81 -8.64
N LEU A 33 -0.70 -21.58 -8.24
CA LEU A 33 -1.93 -21.32 -7.48
C LEU A 33 -3.18 -21.62 -8.32
N HIS A 34 -3.13 -21.31 -9.61
CA HIS A 34 -4.20 -21.63 -10.54
C HIS A 34 -4.30 -23.14 -10.79
N LEU A 35 -3.16 -23.81 -11.03
CA LEU A 35 -3.11 -25.25 -11.24
C LEU A 35 -3.63 -26.04 -10.02
N ALA A 36 -3.31 -25.59 -8.82
CA ALA A 36 -3.81 -26.16 -7.58
C ALA A 36 -5.27 -25.79 -7.27
N ASN A 37 -5.94 -25.04 -8.17
CA ASN A 37 -7.30 -24.54 -8.01
C ASN A 37 -7.52 -23.68 -6.74
N ILE A 38 -6.43 -23.11 -6.19
CA ILE A 38 -6.46 -22.16 -5.07
C ILE A 38 -7.04 -20.83 -5.56
N ILE A 39 -6.68 -20.40 -6.77
CA ILE A 39 -7.31 -19.28 -7.46
C ILE A 39 -8.00 -19.75 -8.73
N LYS A 40 -9.27 -19.38 -8.88
CA LYS A 40 -10.06 -19.79 -10.06
C LYS A 40 -9.72 -18.94 -11.28
N LYS A 41 -10.08 -19.45 -12.46
CA LYS A 41 -9.75 -18.84 -13.76
C LYS A 41 -10.12 -17.35 -13.87
N PRO A 42 -11.31 -16.87 -13.42
CA PRO A 42 -11.64 -15.45 -13.51
C PRO A 42 -10.66 -14.57 -12.72
N LEU A 43 -10.34 -14.97 -11.49
CA LEU A 43 -9.38 -14.27 -10.65
C LEU A 43 -7.95 -14.37 -11.20
N TYR A 44 -7.51 -15.56 -11.60
CA TYR A 44 -6.20 -15.75 -12.24
C TYR A 44 -6.00 -14.83 -13.44
N SER A 45 -6.99 -14.75 -14.33
CA SER A 45 -6.94 -13.91 -15.54
C SER A 45 -6.85 -12.42 -15.19
N LYS A 46 -7.53 -11.99 -14.10
CA LYS A 46 -7.49 -10.61 -13.61
C LYS A 46 -6.16 -10.25 -12.95
N LEU A 47 -5.54 -11.20 -12.24
CA LEU A 47 -4.27 -10.99 -11.55
C LEU A 47 -3.07 -11.08 -12.49
N CYS A 48 -3.18 -11.82 -13.59
CA CYS A 48 -2.13 -11.93 -14.58
C CYS A 48 -1.85 -10.58 -15.25
N CYS A 49 -0.57 -10.27 -15.41
CA CYS A 49 -0.14 -9.11 -16.18
C CYS A 49 0.27 -9.57 -17.59
N SER A 50 -0.42 -9.10 -18.62
CA SER A 50 -0.08 -9.38 -20.03
C SER A 50 0.89 -8.37 -20.62
N VAL A 51 0.83 -7.11 -20.19
CA VAL A 51 1.69 -6.03 -20.69
C VAL A 51 2.35 -5.34 -19.51
N ALA A 52 3.67 -5.47 -19.39
CA ALA A 52 4.45 -4.78 -18.38
C ALA A 52 4.61 -3.30 -18.73
N GLN A 53 4.12 -2.41 -17.85
CA GLN A 53 4.41 -0.98 -17.92
C GLN A 53 5.13 -0.53 -16.64
N ALA A 54 6.20 0.24 -16.82
CA ALA A 54 6.88 0.85 -15.69
C ALA A 54 5.95 1.87 -14.99
N PRO A 55 5.93 1.91 -13.64
CA PRO A 55 5.25 2.96 -12.91
C PRO A 55 5.74 4.35 -13.33
N LYS A 56 4.82 5.32 -13.39
CA LYS A 56 5.14 6.69 -13.81
C LYS A 56 5.36 7.58 -12.60
N LEU A 57 6.52 8.24 -12.54
CA LEU A 57 6.80 9.25 -11.54
C LEU A 57 6.39 10.63 -12.08
N TYR A 58 5.60 11.37 -11.31
CA TYR A 58 5.26 12.77 -11.58
C TYR A 58 5.31 13.57 -10.28
N GLY A 59 5.33 14.89 -10.38
CA GLY A 59 5.42 15.76 -9.22
C GLY A 59 4.16 16.63 -9.08
N LEU A 60 3.71 16.84 -7.84
CA LEU A 60 2.66 17.80 -7.51
C LEU A 60 3.25 18.96 -6.69
N PRO A 61 2.99 20.23 -7.04
CA PRO A 61 3.53 21.37 -6.30
C PRO A 61 2.91 21.47 -4.90
N LYS A 62 3.75 21.70 -3.88
CA LYS A 62 3.29 22.05 -2.52
C LYS A 62 3.12 23.58 -2.42
N ILE A 63 1.99 24.09 -2.92
CA ILE A 63 1.69 25.53 -3.01
C ILE A 63 1.64 26.27 -1.66
N HIS A 64 1.56 25.54 -0.54
CA HIS A 64 1.55 26.08 0.82
C HIS A 64 2.95 26.19 1.46
N LYS A 65 4.03 25.90 0.71
CA LYS A 65 5.41 26.00 1.21
C LYS A 65 6.20 26.99 0.36
N GLU A 66 7.10 27.71 1.01
CA GLU A 66 8.05 28.61 0.34
C GLU A 66 8.84 27.86 -0.75
N ASN A 67 9.10 28.52 -1.87
CA ASN A 67 9.72 27.96 -3.07
C ASN A 67 8.93 26.82 -3.77
N THR A 68 7.67 26.59 -3.36
CA THR A 68 6.72 25.64 -3.98
C THR A 68 7.36 24.28 -4.33
N PRO A 69 7.98 23.57 -3.37
CA PRO A 69 8.67 22.31 -3.63
C PRO A 69 7.73 21.24 -4.18
N MET A 70 8.26 20.38 -5.04
CA MET A 70 7.50 19.28 -5.63
C MET A 70 7.34 18.11 -4.65
N ARG A 71 6.16 17.50 -4.61
CA ARG A 71 5.88 16.20 -3.99
C ARG A 71 5.94 15.12 -5.07
N PRO A 72 6.92 14.20 -5.05
CA PRO A 72 6.94 13.08 -5.99
C PRO A 72 5.76 12.14 -5.70
N ILE A 73 5.09 11.69 -6.76
CA ILE A 73 4.03 10.68 -6.73
C ILE A 73 4.35 9.63 -7.79
N VAL A 74 4.29 8.35 -7.40
CA VAL A 74 4.44 7.22 -8.32
C VAL A 74 3.08 6.64 -8.61
N SER A 75 2.63 6.72 -9.86
CA SER A 75 1.45 6.00 -10.34
C SER A 75 1.82 4.58 -10.73
N PHE A 76 1.26 3.63 -10.00
CA PHE A 76 1.36 2.20 -10.29
C PHE A 76 0.25 1.70 -11.23
N CYS A 77 -0.60 2.58 -11.76
CA CYS A 77 -1.62 2.18 -12.72
C CYS A 77 -0.99 1.45 -13.90
N SER A 78 -1.56 0.30 -14.27
CA SER A 78 -1.06 -0.58 -15.34
C SER A 78 0.32 -1.20 -15.10
N SER A 79 0.90 -1.03 -13.90
CA SER A 79 2.13 -1.74 -13.53
C SER A 79 1.87 -3.25 -13.32
N PRO A 80 2.91 -4.11 -13.41
CA PRO A 80 2.72 -5.54 -13.31
C PRO A 80 1.97 -6.01 -12.06
N THR A 81 2.18 -5.36 -10.92
CA THR A 81 1.60 -5.76 -9.63
C THR A 81 0.30 -5.05 -9.29
N TYR A 82 -0.23 -4.16 -10.16
CA TYR A 82 -1.35 -3.29 -9.82
C TYR A 82 -2.62 -4.05 -9.39
N GLU A 83 -3.06 -5.02 -10.19
CA GLU A 83 -4.27 -5.79 -9.87
C GLU A 83 -4.06 -6.72 -8.67
N LEU A 84 -2.84 -7.25 -8.48
CA LEU A 84 -2.49 -8.00 -7.28
C LEU A 84 -2.56 -7.12 -6.03
N SER A 85 -1.97 -5.92 -6.06
CA SER A 85 -2.02 -4.98 -4.94
C SER A 85 -3.46 -4.58 -4.59
N LYS A 86 -4.32 -4.34 -5.59
CA LYS A 86 -5.75 -4.07 -5.37
C LYS A 86 -6.48 -5.26 -4.75
N TYR A 87 -6.20 -6.46 -5.24
CA TYR A 87 -6.78 -7.68 -4.70
C TYR A 87 -6.38 -7.91 -3.24
N LEU A 88 -5.08 -7.77 -2.92
CA LEU A 88 -4.55 -7.88 -1.57
C LEU A 88 -5.16 -6.82 -0.64
N ALA A 89 -5.21 -5.56 -1.06
CA ALA A 89 -5.85 -4.50 -0.29
C ALA A 89 -7.33 -4.78 0.00
N ARG A 90 -8.05 -5.40 -0.95
CA ARG A 90 -9.45 -5.79 -0.77
C ARG A 90 -9.60 -6.91 0.26
N ILE A 91 -8.79 -7.96 0.19
CA ILE A 91 -8.91 -9.11 1.11
C ILE A 91 -8.41 -8.77 2.52
N LEU A 92 -7.40 -7.91 2.63
CA LEU A 92 -6.84 -7.49 3.93
C LEU A 92 -7.62 -6.36 4.59
N LYS A 93 -8.57 -5.74 3.86
CA LYS A 93 -9.37 -4.60 4.35
C LYS A 93 -10.00 -4.87 5.73
N PRO A 94 -10.65 -6.03 5.99
CA PRO A 94 -11.28 -6.27 7.30
C PRO A 94 -10.30 -6.27 8.47
N LEU A 95 -9.05 -6.70 8.27
CA LEU A 95 -8.00 -6.67 9.30
C LEU A 95 -7.74 -5.22 9.74
N ILE A 96 -7.62 -4.33 8.75
CA ILE A 96 -7.41 -2.90 9.00
C ILE A 96 -8.65 -2.29 9.66
N GLU A 97 -9.85 -2.73 9.27
CA GLU A 97 -11.09 -2.18 9.80
C GLU A 97 -11.35 -2.51 11.27
N ARG A 98 -10.81 -3.62 11.77
CA ARG A 98 -10.89 -4.04 13.18
C ARG A 98 -9.83 -3.43 14.09
N SER A 99 -8.80 -2.81 13.54
CA SER A 99 -7.73 -2.23 14.34
C SER A 99 -8.27 -1.13 15.26
N GLU A 100 -8.09 -1.28 16.57
CA GLU A 100 -8.51 -0.30 17.58
C GLU A 100 -7.77 1.05 17.41
N HIS A 101 -6.57 1.01 16.85
CA HIS A 101 -5.73 2.19 16.58
C HIS A 101 -6.09 2.91 15.28
N ARG A 102 -7.15 2.48 14.58
CA ARG A 102 -7.60 3.13 13.35
C ARG A 102 -8.46 4.34 13.66
N LEU A 103 -8.10 5.46 13.04
CA LEU A 103 -8.97 6.63 12.89
C LEU A 103 -9.62 6.58 11.50
N VAL A 104 -10.95 6.66 11.46
CA VAL A 104 -11.68 6.60 10.18
C VAL A 104 -11.58 7.92 9.43
N ASN A 105 -11.78 9.03 10.15
CA ASN A 105 -11.72 10.39 9.62
C ASN A 105 -11.61 11.41 10.77
N SER A 106 -11.62 12.70 10.44
CA SER A 106 -11.55 13.77 11.44
C SER A 106 -12.76 13.83 12.37
N ALA A 107 -13.95 13.43 11.93
CA ALA A 107 -15.13 13.41 12.78
C ALA A 107 -15.04 12.29 13.84
N ASP A 108 -14.62 11.09 13.44
CA ASP A 108 -14.32 9.96 14.35
C ASP A 108 -13.28 10.36 15.40
N PHE A 109 -12.22 11.07 14.98
CA PHE A 109 -11.23 11.62 15.91
C PHE A 109 -11.85 12.59 16.93
N MET A 110 -12.68 13.53 16.48
CA MET A 110 -13.35 14.49 17.38
C MET A 110 -14.23 13.79 18.40
N THR A 111 -14.98 12.76 18.00
CA THR A 111 -15.81 11.98 18.93
C THR A 111 -14.96 11.24 19.97
N LYS A 112 -13.82 10.65 19.56
CA LYS A 112 -12.94 9.93 20.49
C LYS A 112 -12.26 10.86 21.50
N ILE A 113 -11.79 12.03 21.08
CA ILE A 113 -11.07 12.94 21.97
C ILE A 113 -12.00 13.74 22.91
N GLN A 114 -13.28 13.91 22.56
CA GLN A 114 -14.25 14.61 23.42
C GLN A 114 -14.51 13.92 24.75
N VAL A 115 -14.29 12.61 24.84
CA VAL A 115 -14.51 11.82 26.06
C VAL A 115 -13.31 11.95 27.02
N GLU A 116 -12.15 12.35 26.51
CA GLU A 116 -10.92 12.47 27.29
C GLU A 116 -10.89 13.77 28.10
N THR A 117 -10.63 13.67 29.41
CA THR A 117 -10.48 14.84 30.28
C THR A 117 -9.01 15.21 30.41
N ILE A 118 -8.62 16.34 29.84
CA ILE A 118 -7.26 16.87 29.94
C ILE A 118 -7.14 17.67 31.25
N SER A 119 -6.44 17.11 32.24
CA SER A 119 -6.13 17.84 33.49
C SER A 119 -5.11 18.95 33.25
N ALA A 120 -5.12 19.98 34.11
CA ALA A 120 -4.18 21.11 34.07
C ALA A 120 -2.69 20.73 34.16
N THR A 121 -2.38 19.49 34.56
CA THR A 121 -1.01 18.96 34.60
C THR A 121 -0.58 18.25 33.32
N HIS A 122 -1.48 18.08 32.34
CA HIS A 122 -1.16 17.43 31.07
C HIS A 122 -0.64 18.43 30.05
N GLU A 123 0.31 17.98 29.25
CA GLU A 123 0.81 18.73 28.11
C GLU A 123 0.35 18.07 26.82
N LEU A 124 -0.10 18.88 25.87
CA LEU A 124 -0.42 18.42 24.53
C LEU A 124 0.82 18.53 23.66
N VAL A 125 1.30 17.40 23.16
CA VAL A 125 2.45 17.32 22.26
C VAL A 125 1.99 16.89 20.88
N THR A 126 2.50 17.55 19.83
CA THR A 126 2.20 17.20 18.43
C THR A 126 3.47 16.74 17.72
N PHE A 127 3.35 15.68 16.93
CA PHE A 127 4.44 15.11 16.14
C PHE A 127 4.04 15.08 14.67
N ASP A 128 5.00 15.38 13.78
CA ASP A 128 4.85 15.19 12.33
C ASP A 128 5.78 14.08 11.87
N VAL A 129 5.24 13.12 11.12
CA VAL A 129 6.03 12.01 10.58
C VAL A 129 6.63 12.42 9.23
N LYS A 130 7.96 12.51 9.19
CA LYS A 130 8.68 12.79 7.94
C LYS A 130 8.68 11.55 7.03
N SER A 131 8.19 11.73 5.82
CA SER A 131 8.27 10.75 4.73
C SER A 131 7.65 9.38 5.05
N LEU A 132 6.45 9.36 5.66
CA LEU A 132 5.75 8.16 6.11
C LEU A 132 5.88 6.94 5.18
N PHE A 133 5.52 7.08 3.90
CA PHE A 133 5.53 5.94 2.96
C PHE A 133 6.91 5.32 2.72
N THR A 134 7.98 6.10 2.77
CA THR A 134 9.35 5.60 2.54
C THR A 134 10.02 5.13 3.82
N SER A 135 9.49 5.51 4.98
CA SER A 135 10.03 5.16 6.30
C SER A 135 9.47 3.85 6.86
N ILE A 136 8.45 3.27 6.22
CA ILE A 136 7.86 1.99 6.64
C ILE A 136 8.81 0.84 6.25
N SER A 137 9.30 0.11 7.25
CA SER A 137 10.06 -1.12 7.04
C SER A 137 9.15 -2.20 6.45
N LEU A 138 9.50 -2.70 5.26
CA LEU A 138 8.76 -3.80 4.62
C LEU A 138 8.74 -5.06 5.49
N LYS A 139 9.82 -5.33 6.22
CA LYS A 139 9.89 -6.48 7.13
C LYS A 139 8.86 -6.35 8.25
N LEU A 140 8.84 -5.20 8.95
CA LEU A 140 7.88 -4.96 10.02
C LEU A 140 6.44 -4.97 9.50
N ALA A 141 6.19 -4.40 8.31
CA ALA A 141 4.86 -4.41 7.71
C ALA A 141 4.35 -5.83 7.42
N ILE A 142 5.24 -6.73 6.98
CA ILE A 142 4.90 -8.14 6.75
C ILE A 142 4.64 -8.85 8.08
N GLU A 143 5.51 -8.66 9.08
CA GLU A 143 5.35 -9.26 10.41
C GLU A 143 4.03 -8.85 11.08
N CYS A 144 3.71 -7.54 11.08
CA CYS A 144 2.44 -7.06 11.61
C CYS A 144 1.22 -7.60 10.85
N MET A 145 1.34 -7.80 9.53
CA MET A 145 0.27 -8.40 8.73
C MET A 145 0.08 -9.88 9.08
N GLU A 146 1.17 -10.65 9.23
CA GLU A 146 1.13 -12.06 9.62
C GLU A 146 0.52 -12.24 11.02
N GLU A 147 0.91 -11.39 11.98
CA GLU A 147 0.32 -11.38 13.32
C GLU A 147 -1.19 -11.04 13.28
N SER A 148 -1.56 -10.02 12.51
CA SER A 148 -2.97 -9.64 12.33
C SER A 148 -3.79 -10.77 11.70
N LEU A 149 -3.20 -11.54 10.79
CA LEU A 149 -3.83 -12.69 10.16
C LEU A 149 -3.97 -13.87 11.12
N ALA A 150 -2.94 -14.13 11.95
CA ALA A 150 -2.97 -15.21 12.93
C ALA A 150 -4.04 -15.00 14.02
N ASN A 151 -4.31 -13.74 14.35
CA ASN A 151 -5.33 -13.34 15.33
C ASN A 151 -6.71 -13.07 14.71
N TYR A 152 -6.91 -13.37 13.42
CA TYR A 152 -8.17 -13.12 12.73
C TYR A 152 -9.00 -14.40 12.64
N ASP A 153 -10.03 -14.49 13.48
CA ASP A 153 -10.88 -15.69 13.60
C ASP A 153 -11.87 -15.88 12.44
N ASP A 154 -12.11 -14.84 11.64
CA ASP A 154 -13.06 -14.88 10.53
C ASP A 154 -12.42 -15.30 9.21
N GLU A 155 -13.22 -15.81 8.29
CA GLU A 155 -12.73 -16.01 6.93
C GLU A 155 -12.46 -14.66 6.25
N LEU A 156 -11.30 -14.56 5.60
CA LEU A 156 -11.01 -13.42 4.74
C LEU A 156 -12.05 -13.35 3.62
N PRO A 157 -12.45 -12.14 3.17
CA PRO A 157 -13.45 -11.95 2.12
C PRO A 157 -12.85 -12.25 0.74
N ILE A 158 -12.44 -13.49 0.54
CA ILE A 158 -12.13 -14.12 -0.73
C ILE A 158 -13.49 -14.32 -1.44
N ARG A 159 -14.18 -13.23 -1.79
CA ARG A 159 -15.54 -13.27 -2.34
C ARG A 159 -15.58 -14.06 -3.66
N LYS A 160 -16.68 -14.81 -3.80
CA LYS A 160 -17.40 -15.46 -4.94
C LYS A 160 -17.12 -15.10 -6.42
N GLU A 161 -16.04 -14.38 -6.79
CA GLU A 161 -15.51 -14.39 -8.18
C GLU A 161 -15.05 -15.81 -8.59
N GLU A 162 -15.05 -16.71 -7.61
CA GLU A 162 -14.86 -18.14 -7.70
C GLU A 162 -16.15 -18.96 -7.98
N ARG A 163 -17.36 -18.39 -7.95
CA ARG A 163 -18.60 -19.18 -8.07
C ARG A 163 -19.24 -19.17 -9.47
N SER A 164 -18.47 -18.90 -10.52
CA SER A 164 -18.96 -18.96 -11.91
C SER A 164 -17.95 -19.65 -12.81
#